data_AF-A0A3N5MPG3-F1
#
_entry.id   AF-A0A3N5MPG3-F1
#
_cell.length_a   1.000
_cell.length_b   1.000
_cell.length_c   1.000
_cell.angle_alpha   90.00
_cell.angle_beta   90.00
_cell.angle_gamma   90.00
#
_symmetry.space_group_name_H-M   'P 1'
#
loop_
_entity.id
_entity.type
_entity.pdbx_description
1 polymer ?
#
loop_
_entity_poly.entity_id
_entity_poly.type
_entity_poly.pdbx_seq_one_letter_code
_entity_poly.pdbx_strand_id
1 'polypeptide(L)'
;MTIDIDESKVERNEIGLWLGWALATAAGMLLGLLPFVLFVNDLDVLLARILIPLWAGFLVGVFQWLVLRRFLTHSVDWILNGGAGWALGYAFGLLVIQALSGSFLGAVIAYILFGAIIALVQWPVLRREIPNAVPWVAANI
;
A
#
# COMPACT_ATOMS: atom_id res chain seq x y z
N MET A 1 -8.50 -19.15 -4.90
CA MET A 1 -7.60 -19.58 -3.83
C MET A 1 -7.89 -18.65 -2.66
N THR A 2 -8.48 -19.18 -1.61
CA THR A 2 -8.90 -18.44 -0.40
C THR A 2 -7.68 -18.37 0.50
N ILE A 3 -7.20 -17.18 0.82
CA ILE A 3 -6.31 -17.04 1.97
C ILE A 3 -7.26 -17.26 3.19
N ASP A 4 -6.77 -17.87 4.27
CA ASP A 4 -7.60 -18.19 5.44
C ASP A 4 -6.97 -17.45 6.63
N ILE A 5 -7.65 -16.42 7.11
CA ILE A 5 -7.23 -15.62 8.27
C ILE A 5 -7.64 -16.36 9.54
N ASP A 6 -6.73 -16.48 10.50
CA ASP A 6 -7.07 -16.99 11.83
C ASP A 6 -7.84 -15.92 12.62
N GLU A 7 -9.17 -15.91 12.48
CA GLU A 7 -10.09 -14.96 13.12
C GLU A 7 -9.86 -14.86 14.65
N SER A 8 -9.55 -16.00 15.29
CA SER A 8 -9.29 -16.08 16.73
C SER A 8 -8.07 -15.27 17.18
N LYS A 9 -7.08 -15.10 16.30
CA LYS A 9 -5.90 -14.26 16.55
C LYS A 9 -6.16 -12.79 16.28
N VAL A 10 -7.02 -12.48 15.31
CA VAL A 10 -7.38 -11.09 14.97
C VAL A 10 -8.25 -10.48 16.06
N GLU A 11 -9.29 -11.18 16.53
CA GLU A 11 -10.17 -10.68 17.59
C GLU A 11 -9.42 -10.35 18.89
N ARG A 12 -8.34 -11.07 19.18
CA ARG A 12 -7.53 -10.85 20.37
C ARG A 12 -6.68 -9.58 20.32
N ASN A 13 -6.38 -9.05 19.13
CA ASN A 13 -5.47 -7.90 18.98
C ASN A 13 -5.70 -7.09 17.69
N GLU A 14 -6.95 -6.73 17.42
CA GLU A 14 -7.33 -6.01 16.19
C GLU A 14 -6.63 -4.65 16.08
N ILE A 15 -6.56 -3.89 17.19
CA ILE A 15 -5.90 -2.58 17.25
C ILE A 15 -4.39 -2.72 16.98
N GLY A 16 -3.73 -3.70 17.59
CA GLY A 16 -2.30 -3.93 17.38
C GLY A 16 -1.99 -4.37 15.94
N LEU A 17 -2.88 -5.15 15.32
CA LEU A 17 -2.76 -5.52 13.92
C LEU A 17 -2.93 -4.30 13.00
N TRP A 18 -3.95 -3.47 13.25
CA TRP A 18 -4.20 -2.25 12.48
C TRP A 18 -3.02 -1.27 12.59
N LEU A 19 -2.50 -1.06 13.80
CA LEU A 19 -1.37 -0.18 14.02
C LEU A 19 -0.09 -0.74 13.39
N GLY A 20 0.15 -2.04 13.51
CA GLY A 20 1.26 -2.73 12.85
C GLY A 20 1.20 -2.59 11.34
N TRP A 21 0.01 -2.70 10.76
CA TRP A 21 -0.23 -2.49 9.34
C TRP A 21 0.05 -1.06 8.89
N ALA A 22 -0.50 -0.07 9.59
CA ALA A 22 -0.29 1.35 9.27
C ALA A 22 1.20 1.70 9.34
N LEU A 23 1.91 1.23 10.37
CA LEU A 23 3.35 1.42 10.52
C LEU A 23 4.15 0.70 9.42
N ALA A 24 3.75 -0.51 9.03
CA ALA A 24 4.36 -1.25 7.93
C ALA A 24 4.21 -0.50 6.59
N THR A 25 3.03 0.06 6.32
CA THR A 25 2.78 0.90 5.15
C THR A 25 3.66 2.14 5.18
N ALA A 26 3.70 2.87 6.30
CA ALA A 26 4.53 4.06 6.44
C ALA A 26 6.02 3.75 6.26
N ALA A 27 6.52 2.67 6.88
CA ALA A 27 7.90 2.23 6.74
C ALA A 27 8.22 1.84 5.28
N GLY A 28 7.30 1.14 4.60
CA GLY A 28 7.49 0.71 3.22
C GLY A 28 7.58 1.89 2.27
N MET A 29 6.74 2.89 2.46
CA MET A 29 6.78 4.15 1.71
C MET A 29 8.09 4.91 1.96
N LEU A 30 8.46 5.12 3.22
CA LEU A 30 9.67 5.86 3.58
C LEU A 30 10.95 5.19 3.07
N LEU A 31 11.08 3.88 3.30
CA LEU A 31 12.23 3.10 2.84
C LEU A 31 12.20 2.87 1.32
N GLY A 32 11.01 2.93 0.71
CA GLY A 32 10.83 2.91 -0.74
C GLY A 32 11.36 4.15 -1.44
N LEU A 33 11.24 5.32 -0.80
CA LEU A 33 11.71 6.60 -1.34
C LEU A 33 13.20 6.83 -1.09
N LEU A 34 13.71 6.40 0.06
CA LEU A 34 15.05 6.71 0.57
C LEU A 34 16.20 6.45 -0.42
N PRO A 35 16.28 5.29 -1.11
CA PRO A 35 17.35 5.02 -2.06
C PRO A 35 17.38 6.04 -3.20
N PHE A 36 16.21 6.46 -3.69
CA PHE A 36 16.10 7.35 -4.84
C PHE A 36 16.46 8.80 -4.53
N VAL A 37 16.39 9.22 -3.26
CA VAL A 37 16.89 10.53 -2.82
C VAL A 37 18.39 10.67 -3.14
N LEU A 38 19.15 9.58 -3.05
CA LEU A 38 20.59 9.58 -3.32
C LEU A 38 20.94 9.67 -4.81
N PHE A 39 19.99 9.36 -5.71
CA PHE A 39 20.20 9.28 -7.15
C PHE A 39 19.29 10.24 -7.94
N VAL A 40 18.61 11.18 -7.26
CA VAL A 40 17.58 12.03 -7.86
C VAL A 40 18.09 12.91 -9.00
N ASN A 41 19.38 13.25 -9.00
CA ASN A 41 20.01 14.07 -10.04
C ASN A 41 20.52 13.24 -11.23
N ASP A 42 20.70 11.93 -11.03
CA ASP A 42 21.30 11.03 -12.02
C ASP A 42 20.26 10.14 -12.71
N LEU A 43 19.09 10.01 -12.11
CA LEU A 43 17.97 9.26 -12.65
C LEU A 43 17.18 10.07 -13.67
N ASP A 44 16.96 9.48 -14.83
CA ASP A 44 15.98 9.98 -15.78
C ASP A 44 14.59 10.09 -15.11
N VAL A 45 13.88 11.17 -15.41
CA VAL A 45 12.61 11.51 -14.76
C VAL A 45 11.54 10.44 -15.05
N LEU A 46 11.50 9.92 -16.28
CA LEU A 46 10.55 8.85 -16.63
C LEU A 46 10.91 7.57 -15.88
N LEU A 47 12.19 7.23 -15.79
CA LEU A 47 12.65 6.06 -15.07
C LEU A 47 12.36 6.17 -13.56
N ALA A 48 12.60 7.33 -12.94
CA ALA A 48 12.28 7.59 -11.54
C ALA A 48 10.77 7.42 -11.26
N ARG A 49 9.92 7.90 -12.16
CA ARG A 49 8.45 7.77 -12.06
C ARG A 49 7.94 6.34 -12.14
N ILE A 50 8.74 5.41 -12.65
CA ILE A 50 8.38 3.98 -12.71
C ILE A 50 9.02 3.21 -11.56
N LEU A 51 10.32 3.43 -11.32
CA LEU A 51 11.06 2.66 -10.32
C LEU A 51 10.66 3.00 -8.88
N ILE A 52 10.41 4.28 -8.57
CA ILE A 52 10.01 4.70 -7.22
C ILE A 52 8.69 4.02 -6.80
N PRO A 53 7.58 4.09 -7.58
CA PRO A 53 6.34 3.39 -7.26
C PRO A 53 6.50 1.87 -7.11
N LEU A 54 7.24 1.25 -8.04
CA LEU A 54 7.43 -0.19 -8.04
C LEU A 54 8.17 -0.64 -6.78
N TRP A 55 9.25 0.07 -6.42
CA TRP A 55 10.06 -0.26 -5.26
C TRP A 55 9.33 0.02 -3.95
N ALA A 56 8.70 1.20 -3.82
CA ALA A 56 7.92 1.54 -2.65
C ALA A 56 6.74 0.58 -2.46
N GLY A 57 5.99 0.29 -3.54
CA GLY A 57 4.88 -0.65 -3.49
C GLY A 57 5.30 -2.08 -3.12
N PHE A 58 6.45 -2.52 -3.65
CA PHE A 58 7.05 -3.80 -3.26
C PHE A 58 7.40 -3.83 -1.76
N LEU A 59 8.10 -2.82 -1.25
CA LEU A 59 8.47 -2.76 0.18
C LEU A 59 7.25 -2.66 1.10
N VAL A 60 6.22 -1.89 0.72
CA VAL A 60 4.94 -1.86 1.46
C VAL A 60 4.33 -3.25 1.50
N GLY A 61 4.24 -3.93 0.35
CA GLY A 61 3.71 -5.30 0.29
C GLY A 61 4.50 -6.28 1.17
N VAL A 62 5.83 -6.20 1.15
CA VAL A 62 6.71 -7.02 2.00
C VAL A 62 6.51 -6.74 3.48
N PHE A 63 6.44 -5.47 3.90
CA PHE A 63 6.26 -5.14 5.31
C PHE A 63 4.85 -5.46 5.81
N GLN A 64 3.82 -5.20 5.03
CA GLN A 64 2.46 -5.64 5.34
C GLN A 64 2.40 -7.16 5.47
N TRP A 65 3.07 -7.89 4.58
CA TRP A 65 3.20 -9.34 4.68
C TRP A 65 3.91 -9.78 5.97
N LEU A 66 4.99 -9.12 6.40
CA LEU A 66 5.69 -9.46 7.65
C LEU A 66 4.79 -9.32 8.89
N VAL A 67 3.87 -8.36 8.88
CA VAL A 67 2.85 -8.18 9.92
C VAL A 67 1.79 -9.28 9.82
N LEU A 68 1.25 -9.51 8.63
CA LEU A 68 0.15 -10.43 8.37
C LEU A 68 0.52 -11.92 8.45
N ARG A 69 1.76 -12.32 8.14
CA ARG A 69 2.16 -13.75 8.07
C ARG A 69 1.94 -14.53 9.36
N ARG A 70 1.77 -13.85 10.49
CA ARG A 70 1.44 -14.46 11.80
C ARG A 70 -0.05 -14.80 11.94
N PHE A 71 -0.88 -14.22 11.07
CA PHE A 71 -2.34 -14.28 11.07
C PHE A 71 -2.90 -14.98 9.81
N LEU A 72 -2.13 -15.06 8.72
CA LEU A 72 -2.52 -15.73 7.47
C LEU A 72 -1.95 -17.15 7.37
N THR A 73 -2.78 -18.11 7.00
CA THR A 73 -2.35 -19.49 6.67
C THR A 73 -1.57 -19.57 5.35
N HIS A 74 -1.92 -18.75 4.34
CA HIS A 74 -1.28 -18.71 3.01
C HIS A 74 -0.76 -17.31 2.67
N SER A 75 0.28 -16.89 3.38
CA SER A 75 0.74 -15.50 3.36
C SER A 75 1.49 -15.07 2.08
N VAL A 76 2.02 -16.00 1.28
CA VAL A 76 2.85 -15.67 0.09
C VAL A 76 2.03 -15.00 -1.02
N ASP A 77 0.76 -15.36 -1.16
CA ASP A 77 -0.15 -14.77 -2.15
C ASP A 77 -0.43 -13.29 -1.87
N TRP A 78 -0.21 -12.85 -0.62
CA TRP A 78 -0.30 -11.44 -0.24
C TRP A 78 0.80 -10.59 -0.88
N ILE A 79 2.02 -11.13 -1.03
CA ILE A 79 3.13 -10.39 -1.65
C ILE A 79 2.82 -10.13 -3.12
N LEU A 80 2.32 -11.16 -3.82
CA LEU A 80 1.98 -11.05 -5.23
C LEU A 80 0.79 -10.12 -5.46
N ASN A 81 -0.31 -10.31 -4.74
CA ASN A 81 -1.52 -9.51 -4.96
C ASN A 81 -1.44 -8.11 -4.31
N GLY A 82 -0.91 -8.04 -3.10
CA GLY A 82 -0.74 -6.80 -2.35
C GLY A 82 0.39 -5.93 -2.89
N GLY A 83 1.54 -6.53 -3.22
CA GLY A 83 2.67 -5.82 -3.83
C GLY A 83 2.37 -5.35 -5.26
N ALA A 84 1.76 -6.19 -6.11
CA ALA A 84 1.35 -5.77 -7.45
C ALA A 84 0.20 -4.74 -7.39
N GLY A 85 -0.73 -4.90 -6.45
CA GLY A 85 -1.79 -3.93 -6.22
C GLY A 85 -1.24 -2.56 -5.79
N TRP A 86 -0.24 -2.54 -4.91
CA TRP A 86 0.44 -1.32 -4.50
C TRP A 86 1.20 -0.67 -5.65
N ALA A 87 1.96 -1.44 -6.41
CA ALA A 87 2.68 -0.95 -7.59
C ALA A 87 1.74 -0.28 -8.60
N LEU A 88 0.63 -0.94 -8.93
CA LEU A 88 -0.37 -0.42 -9.87
C LEU A 88 -1.12 0.79 -9.31
N GLY A 89 -1.55 0.73 -8.05
CA GLY A 89 -2.26 1.81 -7.38
C GLY A 89 -1.39 3.05 -7.24
N TYR A 90 -0.12 2.88 -6.89
CA TYR A 90 0.84 3.97 -6.79
C TYR A 90 1.11 4.59 -8.16
N ALA A 91 1.38 3.78 -9.19
CA ALA A 91 1.62 4.28 -10.54
C ALA A 91 0.42 5.07 -11.09
N PHE A 92 -0.80 4.55 -10.92
CA PHE A 92 -2.01 5.24 -11.35
C PHE A 92 -2.27 6.50 -10.52
N GLY A 93 -2.05 6.45 -9.20
CA GLY A 93 -2.19 7.60 -8.33
C GLY A 93 -1.19 8.71 -8.65
N LEU A 94 0.04 8.41 -9.04
CA LEU A 94 1.00 9.41 -9.52
C LEU A 94 0.51 10.13 -10.78
N LEU A 95 -0.13 9.42 -11.71
CA LEU A 95 -0.73 10.04 -12.90
C LEU A 95 -1.84 11.02 -12.51
N VAL A 96 -2.66 10.66 -11.53
CA VAL A 96 -3.71 11.53 -10.99
C VAL A 96 -3.12 12.77 -10.30
N ILE A 97 -2.07 12.60 -9.48
CA ILE A 97 -1.32 13.72 -8.88
C ILE A 97 -0.79 14.63 -9.97
N GLN A 98 -0.08 14.09 -10.97
CA GLN A 98 0.49 14.90 -12.04
C GLN A 98 -0.59 15.66 -12.84
N ALA A 99 -1.75 15.05 -13.08
CA ALA A 99 -2.84 15.67 -13.83
C ALA A 99 -3.54 16.81 -13.07
N LEU A 100 -3.61 16.73 -11.74
CA LEU A 100 -4.45 17.61 -10.93
C LEU A 100 -3.63 18.60 -10.06
N SER A 101 -2.34 18.38 -9.83
CA SER A 101 -1.52 19.18 -8.90
C SER A 101 -1.12 20.57 -9.39
N GLY A 102 -1.76 21.11 -10.43
CA GLY A 102 -1.53 22.48 -10.91
C GLY A 102 -1.96 23.59 -9.94
N SER A 103 -2.68 23.23 -8.87
CA SER A 103 -3.08 24.11 -7.78
C SER A 103 -3.00 23.38 -6.44
N PHE A 104 -2.93 24.11 -5.32
CA PHE A 104 -2.93 23.52 -3.98
C PHE A 104 -4.16 22.62 -3.75
N LEU A 105 -5.36 23.09 -4.11
CA LEU A 105 -6.59 22.30 -4.00
C LEU A 105 -6.54 21.04 -4.87
N GLY A 106 -6.04 21.16 -6.09
CA GLY A 106 -5.86 20.03 -6.99
C GLY A 106 -4.85 19.00 -6.47
N ALA A 107 -3.79 19.43 -5.78
CA ALA A 107 -2.85 18.54 -5.11
C ALA A 107 -3.51 17.77 -3.96
N VAL A 108 -4.28 18.45 -3.10
CA VAL A 108 -5.02 17.79 -2.00
C VAL A 108 -5.99 16.75 -2.55
N ILE A 109 -6.79 17.10 -3.56
CA ILE A 109 -7.72 16.17 -4.21
C ILE A 109 -6.98 14.97 -4.77
N ALA A 110 -5.83 15.19 -5.40
CA ALA A 110 -5.08 14.11 -6.01
C ALA A 110 -4.48 13.13 -5.00
N TYR A 111 -4.02 13.60 -3.84
CA TYR A 111 -3.55 12.72 -2.77
C TYR A 111 -4.69 11.92 -2.13
N ILE A 112 -5.87 12.51 -1.97
CA ILE A 112 -7.07 11.77 -1.51
C ILE A 112 -7.43 10.68 -2.52
N LEU A 113 -7.44 11.01 -3.82
CA LEU A 113 -7.71 10.05 -4.89
C LEU A 113 -6.65 8.96 -4.95
N PHE A 114 -5.38 9.29 -4.75
CA PHE A 114 -4.28 8.34 -4.64
C PHE A 114 -4.56 7.31 -3.55
N GLY A 115 -4.89 7.76 -2.34
CA GLY A 115 -5.24 6.87 -1.23
C GLY A 115 -6.47 6.01 -1.54
N ALA A 116 -7.51 6.60 -2.13
CA ALA A 116 -8.72 5.89 -2.53
C ALA A 116 -8.47 4.81 -3.60
N ILE A 117 -7.61 5.09 -4.59
CA ILE A 117 -7.21 4.11 -5.61
C ILE A 117 -6.54 2.90 -4.95
N ILE A 118 -5.59 3.15 -4.05
CA ILE A 118 -4.90 2.07 -3.33
C ILE A 118 -5.90 1.28 -2.49
N ALA A 119 -6.78 1.97 -1.77
CA ALA A 119 -7.80 1.36 -0.95
C ALA A 119 -8.75 0.47 -1.78
N LEU A 120 -9.15 0.92 -2.97
CA LEU A 120 -9.99 0.16 -3.91
C LEU A 120 -9.27 -1.04 -4.51
N VAL A 121 -7.97 -0.94 -4.79
CA VAL A 121 -7.17 -2.07 -5.29
C VAL A 121 -7.00 -3.13 -4.20
N GLN A 122 -6.84 -2.73 -2.93
CA GLN A 122 -6.75 -3.65 -1.81
C GLN A 122 -8.11 -4.24 -1.39
N TRP A 123 -9.22 -3.54 -1.66
CA TRP A 123 -10.57 -3.90 -1.20
C TRP A 123 -11.00 -5.34 -1.52
N PRO A 124 -10.83 -5.88 -2.75
CA PRO A 124 -11.24 -7.24 -3.06
C PRO A 124 -10.51 -8.31 -2.26
N VAL A 125 -9.26 -8.03 -1.86
CA VAL A 125 -8.46 -8.93 -1.03
C VAL A 125 -8.89 -8.77 0.42
N LEU A 126 -8.92 -7.55 0.96
CA LEU A 126 -9.30 -7.29 2.35
C LEU A 126 -10.72 -7.78 2.70
N ARG A 127 -11.71 -7.57 1.82
CA ARG A 127 -13.10 -7.97 2.05
C ARG A 127 -13.34 -9.48 2.06
N ARG A 128 -12.45 -10.25 1.41
CA ARG A 128 -12.56 -11.71 1.36
C ARG A 128 -12.02 -12.35 2.63
N GLU A 129 -11.21 -11.61 3.37
CA GLU A 129 -10.28 -12.13 4.36
C GLU A 129 -10.54 -11.53 5.75
N ILE A 130 -11.05 -10.29 5.83
CA ILE A 130 -11.35 -9.59 7.07
C ILE A 130 -12.87 -9.31 7.15
N PRO A 131 -13.57 -9.79 8.19
CA PRO A 131 -15.00 -9.56 8.37
C PRO A 131 -15.39 -8.07 8.37
N ASN A 132 -14.51 -7.20 8.89
CA ASN A 132 -14.67 -5.74 8.90
C ASN A 132 -13.52 -5.03 8.17
N ALA A 133 -13.56 -5.00 6.84
CA ALA A 133 -12.50 -4.41 6.00
C ALA A 133 -12.48 -2.87 5.96
N VAL A 134 -13.53 -2.18 6.42
CA VAL A 134 -13.69 -0.71 6.33
C VAL A 134 -12.56 0.08 7.00
N PRO A 135 -12.17 -0.17 8.27
CA PRO A 135 -11.10 0.59 8.93
C PRO A 135 -9.71 0.38 8.30
N TRP A 136 -9.50 -0.73 7.60
CA TRP A 136 -8.26 -1.03 6.87
C TRP A 136 -8.14 -0.23 5.58
N VAL A 137 -9.28 0.00 4.94
CA VAL A 137 -9.41 0.76 3.70
C VAL A 137 -9.30 2.26 4.01
N ALA A 138 -9.88 2.70 5.14
CA ALA A 138 -9.72 4.06 5.63
C ALA A 138 -8.27 4.41 5.98
N ALA A 139 -7.46 3.46 6.45
CA ALA A 139 -6.04 3.70 6.76
C ALA A 139 -5.17 4.02 5.53
N ASN A 140 -5.69 3.83 4.31
CA ASN A 140 -4.98 4.13 3.07
C ASN A 140 -5.33 5.51 2.49
N ILE A 141 -6.35 6.20 3.01
CA ILE A 141 -6.82 7.53 2.57
C ILE A 141 -6.28 8.58 3.52
#